data_AF-A0A068RQY9-F1
#
_entry.id   AF-A0A068RQY9-F1
#
_cell.length_a   1.000
_cell.length_b   1.000
_cell.length_c   1.000
_cell.angle_alpha   90.00
_cell.angle_beta   90.00
_cell.angle_gamma   90.00
#
_symmetry.space_group_name_H-M   'P 1'
#
loop_
_entity.id
_entity.type
_entity.pdbx_description
1 polymer ?
#
loop_
_entity_poly.entity_id
_entity_poly.type
_entity_poly.pdbx_seq_one_letter_code
_entity_poly.pdbx_strand_id
1 'polypeptide(L)'
;MLFTSFYGDQISNAMHFERNAAGLWFVLEETDTMTMTAALNSVLKDEKGAMQQAMQRLQAIVHIHATHALTRATGLVEEVAYKKKQEHQNDPAGRMNRI
;
A
#
# COMPACT_ATOMS: atom_id res chain seq x y z
N MET A 1 -12.66 -8.32 -1.01
CA MET A 1 -11.50 -9.26 -0.93
C MET A 1 -11.53 -10.01 0.40
N LEU A 2 -10.87 -11.16 0.47
CA LEU A 2 -10.77 -11.98 1.68
C LEU A 2 -9.28 -12.10 2.07
N PHE A 3 -8.93 -11.75 3.30
CA PHE A 3 -7.53 -11.70 3.76
C PHE A 3 -7.25 -12.69 4.88
N THR A 4 -6.16 -13.43 4.72
CA THR A 4 -5.55 -14.24 5.78
C THR A 4 -4.15 -13.69 6.05
N SER A 5 -4.02 -12.87 7.09
CA SER A 5 -2.76 -12.22 7.42
C SER A 5 -2.00 -13.07 8.43
N PHE A 6 -0.72 -13.36 8.14
CA PHE A 6 0.09 -14.23 9.01
C PHE A 6 0.96 -13.43 9.97
N TYR A 7 1.65 -12.40 9.48
CA TYR A 7 2.56 -11.59 10.30
C TYR A 7 2.88 -10.25 9.65
N GLY A 8 3.48 -9.35 10.44
CA GLY A 8 4.02 -8.08 9.97
C GLY A 8 2.95 -7.09 9.52
N ASP A 9 3.23 -6.39 8.43
CA ASP A 9 2.38 -5.34 7.86
C ASP A 9 1.09 -5.88 7.22
N GLN A 10 1.01 -7.18 6.92
CA GLN A 10 -0.17 -7.83 6.34
C GLN A 10 -1.42 -7.64 7.20
N ILE A 11 -1.28 -7.64 8.53
CA ILE A 11 -2.41 -7.41 9.45
C ILE A 11 -2.93 -5.97 9.29
N SER A 12 -2.02 -5.00 9.30
CA SER A 12 -2.38 -3.59 9.11
C SER A 12 -3.01 -3.34 7.74
N ASN A 13 -2.50 -3.99 6.69
CA ASN A 13 -3.05 -3.91 5.34
C ASN A 13 -4.47 -4.50 5.30
N ALA A 14 -4.68 -5.69 5.87
CA ALA A 14 -6.00 -6.32 5.92
C ALA A 14 -7.02 -5.50 6.70
N MET A 15 -6.63 -4.97 7.87
CA MET A 15 -7.47 -4.04 8.64
C MET A 15 -7.79 -2.76 7.87
N HIS A 16 -6.86 -2.24 7.07
CA HIS A 16 -7.11 -1.08 6.23
C HIS A 16 -8.22 -1.36 5.20
N PHE A 17 -8.20 -2.51 4.53
CA PHE A 17 -9.26 -2.90 3.60
C PHE A 17 -10.60 -3.15 4.28
N GLU A 18 -10.61 -3.79 5.45
CA GLU A 18 -11.83 -4.04 6.21
C GLU A 18 -12.49 -2.73 6.67
N ARG A 19 -11.71 -1.80 7.22
CA ARG A 19 -12.21 -0.48 7.65
C ARG A 19 -12.81 0.35 6.51
N ASN A 20 -12.38 0.11 5.28
CA ASN A 20 -12.93 0.75 4.08
C ASN A 20 -14.09 -0.03 3.45
N ALA A 21 -14.61 -1.08 4.11
CA ALA A 21 -15.64 -1.98 3.60
C ALA A 21 -15.25 -2.66 2.26
N ALA A 22 -13.96 -2.75 1.95
CA ALA A 22 -13.41 -3.28 0.71
C ALA A 22 -12.93 -4.75 0.83
N GLY A 23 -13.04 -5.31 2.03
CA GLY A 23 -12.76 -6.71 2.27
C GLY A 23 -13.11 -7.15 3.69
N LEU A 24 -12.88 -8.44 3.93
CA LEU A 24 -12.98 -9.08 5.23
C LEU A 24 -11.62 -9.74 5.52
N TRP A 25 -11.23 -9.76 6.79
CA TRP A 25 -10.05 -10.50 7.21
C TRP A 25 -10.37 -11.38 8.40
N PHE A 26 -9.54 -12.37 8.63
CA PHE A 26 -9.72 -13.34 9.70
C PHE A 26 -8.37 -13.87 10.16
N VAL A 27 -8.32 -14.28 11.43
CA VAL A 27 -7.18 -14.96 12.02
C VAL A 27 -7.41 -16.46 11.84
N LEU A 28 -6.55 -17.11 11.05
CA LEU A 28 -6.75 -18.50 10.61
C LEU A 28 -6.90 -19.47 11.78
N GLU A 29 -6.15 -19.24 12.86
CA GLU A 29 -6.16 -20.07 14.08
C GLU A 29 -7.43 -19.91 14.91
N GLU A 30 -8.14 -18.79 14.76
CA GLU A 30 -9.31 -18.43 15.57
C GLU A 30 -10.63 -18.61 14.81
N THR A 31 -10.57 -18.97 13.52
CA THR A 31 -11.74 -18.97 12.64
C THR A 31 -12.11 -20.39 12.23
N ASP A 32 -13.37 -20.77 12.47
CA ASP A 32 -13.88 -22.07 12.03
C ASP A 32 -14.29 -22.08 10.54
N THR A 33 -14.46 -23.30 10.00
CA THR A 33 -14.85 -23.51 8.59
C THR A 33 -16.18 -22.85 8.24
N MET A 34 -17.13 -22.79 9.18
CA MET A 34 -18.43 -22.17 8.93
C MET A 34 -18.31 -20.66 8.74
N THR A 35 -17.52 -20.01 9.58
CA THR A 35 -17.27 -18.58 9.55
C THR A 35 -16.52 -18.20 8.28
N MET A 36 -15.50 -18.98 7.89
CA MET A 36 -14.81 -18.79 6.61
C MET A 36 -15.76 -18.96 5.42
N THR A 37 -16.65 -19.95 5.45
CA THR A 37 -17.63 -20.19 4.38
C THR A 37 -18.63 -19.04 4.28
N ALA A 38 -19.10 -18.50 5.41
CA ALA A 38 -19.99 -17.34 5.43
C ALA A 38 -19.30 -16.08 4.91
N ALA A 39 -18.06 -15.82 5.30
CA ALA A 39 -17.26 -14.70 4.80
C ALA A 39 -17.02 -14.82 3.28
N LEU A 40 -16.66 -16.01 2.80
CA LEU A 40 -16.50 -16.28 1.37
C LEU A 40 -17.79 -16.01 0.59
N ASN A 41 -18.93 -16.50 1.10
CA ASN A 41 -20.24 -16.25 0.49
C ASN A 41 -20.58 -14.75 0.45
N SER A 42 -20.24 -14.01 1.51
CA SER A 42 -20.49 -12.57 1.58
C SER A 42 -19.68 -11.80 0.54
N VAL A 43 -18.41 -12.18 0.33
CA VAL A 43 -17.54 -11.58 -0.70
C VAL A 43 -17.99 -11.96 -2.11
N LEU A 44 -18.35 -13.22 -2.35
CA LEU A 44 -18.74 -13.70 -3.68
C LEU A 44 -20.09 -13.15 -4.13
N LYS A 45 -21.07 -13.13 -3.22
CA LYS A 45 -22.42 -12.67 -3.56
C LYS A 45 -22.52 -11.16 -3.59
N ASP A 46 -21.85 -10.48 -2.65
CA ASP A 46 -21.92 -9.03 -2.44
C ASP A 46 -23.32 -8.48 -2.79
N GLU A 47 -24.37 -8.98 -2.14
CA GLU A 47 -25.76 -8.83 -2.60
C GLU A 47 -26.20 -7.37 -2.77
N LYS A 48 -25.55 -6.45 -2.06
CA LYS A 48 -25.81 -5.00 -2.11
C LYS A 48 -24.76 -4.23 -2.94
N GLY A 49 -23.77 -4.91 -3.50
CA GLY A 49 -22.65 -4.33 -4.24
C GLY A 49 -21.75 -3.43 -3.40
N ALA A 50 -21.87 -3.48 -2.07
CA ALA A 50 -21.24 -2.52 -1.18
C ALA A 50 -19.71 -2.68 -1.20
N MET A 51 -19.24 -3.92 -1.23
CA MET A 51 -17.81 -4.21 -1.26
C MET A 51 -17.20 -3.86 -2.63
N GLN A 52 -17.93 -4.15 -3.71
CA GLN A 52 -17.54 -3.76 -5.06
C GLN A 52 -17.43 -2.23 -5.20
N GLN A 53 -18.42 -1.48 -4.71
CA GLN A 53 -18.39 -0.02 -4.73
C GLN A 53 -17.25 0.55 -3.89
N ALA A 54 -17.01 0.00 -2.70
CA ALA A 54 -15.87 0.37 -1.86
C ALA A 54 -14.53 0.14 -2.57
N MET A 55 -14.37 -1.00 -3.25
CA MET A 55 -13.17 -1.30 -4.02
C MET A 55 -12.97 -0.33 -5.19
N GLN A 56 -14.04 0.01 -5.91
CA GLN A 56 -13.99 1.00 -6.99
C GLN A 56 -13.54 2.37 -6.47
N ARG A 57 -14.00 2.78 -5.29
CA ARG A 57 -13.55 4.03 -4.65
C ARG A 57 -12.07 4.00 -4.29
N LEU A 58 -11.58 2.91 -3.69
CA LEU A 58 -10.15 2.75 -3.41
C LEU A 58 -9.31 2.79 -4.69
N GLN A 59 -9.76 2.11 -5.75
CA GLN A 59 -9.09 2.14 -7.04
C GLN A 59 -9.04 3.56 -7.64
N ALA A 60 -10.12 4.32 -7.54
CA ALA A 60 -10.16 5.71 -7.99
C ALA A 60 -9.16 6.59 -7.22
N ILE A 61 -9.09 6.44 -5.89
CA ILE A 61 -8.11 7.14 -5.04
C ILE A 61 -6.68 6.81 -5.49
N VAL A 62 -6.36 5.53 -5.68
CA VAL A 62 -5.04 5.10 -6.14
C VAL A 62 -4.73 5.69 -7.52
N HIS A 63 -5.70 5.70 -8.43
CA HIS A 63 -5.51 6.26 -9.78
C HIS A 63 -5.21 7.77 -9.76
N ILE A 64 -5.94 8.55 -8.95
CA ILE A 64 -5.70 9.98 -8.75
C ILE A 64 -4.31 10.22 -8.15
N HIS A 65 -3.91 9.43 -7.15
CA HIS A 65 -2.58 9.57 -6.56
C HIS A 65 -1.48 9.15 -7.54
N ALA A 66 -1.71 8.09 -8.34
CA ALA A 66 -0.74 7.60 -9.31
C ALA A 66 -0.40 8.64 -10.38
N THR A 67 -1.37 9.45 -10.80
CA THR A 67 -1.15 10.53 -11.77
C THR A 67 -0.18 11.58 -11.23
N HIS A 68 -0.21 11.86 -9.93
CA HIS A 68 0.74 12.76 -9.26
C HIS A 68 2.02 12.06 -8.77
N ALA A 69 1.97 10.75 -8.60
CA ALA A 69 3.06 9.96 -8.04
C ALA A 69 4.28 9.96 -8.96
N LEU A 70 4.09 9.93 -10.28
CA LEU A 70 5.22 9.93 -11.22
C LEU A 70 6.04 11.22 -11.09
N THR A 71 5.39 12.38 -11.13
CA THR A 71 6.07 13.68 -10.97
C THR A 71 6.72 13.82 -9.59
N ARG A 72 6.08 13.32 -8.54
CA ARG A 72 6.67 13.31 -7.20
C ARG A 72 7.89 12.39 -7.11
N ALA A 73 7.83 11.22 -7.74
CA ALA A 73 8.93 10.27 -7.78
C ALA A 73 10.14 10.86 -8.52
N THR A 74 9.93 11.52 -9.66
CA THR A 74 11.03 12.19 -10.38
C THR A 74 11.66 13.30 -9.54
N GLY A 75 10.84 14.14 -8.89
CA GLY A 75 11.35 15.19 -8.00
C GLY A 75 12.16 14.64 -6.82
N LEU A 76 11.73 13.53 -6.21
CA LEU A 76 12.48 12.87 -5.14
C LEU A 76 13.83 12.33 -5.62
N VAL A 77 13.88 11.72 -6.80
CA VAL A 77 15.14 11.24 -7.39
C VAL A 77 16.09 12.41 -7.64
N GLU A 78 15.59 13.52 -8.19
CA GLU A 78 16.38 14.73 -8.41
C GLU A 78 16.89 15.35 -7.10
N GLU A 79 16.04 15.42 -6.07
CA GLU A 79 16.41 15.93 -4.74
C GLU A 79 17.53 15.08 -4.11
N VAL A 80 17.40 13.75 -4.15
CA VAL A 80 18.43 12.84 -3.63
C VAL A 80 19.73 12.96 -4.43
N ALA A 81 19.64 13.02 -5.77
CA ALA A 81 20.81 13.21 -6.63
C ALA A 81 21.53 14.53 -6.35
N TYR A 82 20.77 15.61 -6.13
CA TYR A 82 21.31 16.92 -5.80
C TYR A 82 21.99 16.94 -4.43
N LYS A 83 21.34 16.40 -3.38
CA LYS A 83 21.93 16.28 -2.04
C LYS A 83 23.24 15.49 -2.07
N LYS A 84 23.26 14.34 -2.76
CA LYS A 84 24.47 13.52 -2.92
C LYS A 84 25.61 14.28 -3.63
N LYS A 85 25.29 15.09 -4.64
CA LYS A 85 26.29 15.91 -5.34
C LYS A 85 26.86 17.01 -4.44
N GLN A 86 26.04 17.63 -3.60
CA GLN A 86 26.50 18.63 -2.62
C GLN A 86 27.40 18.00 -1.54
N GLU A 87 27.05 16.82 -1.03
CA GLU A 87 27.88 16.08 -0.08
C GLU A 87 29.28 15.79 -0.67
N HIS A 88 29.36 15.33 -1.92
CA HIS A 88 30.64 15.12 -2.60
C HIS A 88 31.43 16.40 -2.90
N GLN A 89 30.78 17.56 -3.06
CA GLN A 89 31.46 18.84 -3.27
C GLN A 89 31.95 19.50 -1.97
N ASN A 90 31.34 19.15 -0.85
CA ASN A 90 31.65 19.65 0.48
C ASN A 90 32.54 18.69 1.29
N ASP A 91 32.88 17.51 0.75
CA ASP A 91 33.88 16.61 1.29
C ASP A 91 35.31 17.16 1.06
N PRO A 92 36.03 17.56 2.13
CA PRO A 92 37.39 18.08 2.01
C PRO A 92 38.41 17.05 1.47
N ALA A 93 38.12 15.74 1.56
CA ALA A 93 38.97 14.70 0.99
C ALA A 93 38.89 14.64 -0.56
N GLY A 94 37.75 15.00 -1.15
CA GLY A 94 37.54 15.01 -2.60
C GLY A 94 38.12 16.23 -3.32
N ARG A 95 38.39 17.33 -2.60
CA ARG A 95 39.01 18.56 -3.16
C ARG A 95 40.54 18.45 -3.31
N MET A 96 41.19 17.56 -2.57
CA MET A 96 42.64 17.47 -2.51
C MET A 96 43.28 16.73 -3.70
N ASN A 97 42.48 16.11 -4.56
CA ASN A 97 42.94 15.27 -5.69
C ASN A 97 42.74 15.91 -7.08
N ARG A 98 42.55 17.23 -7.16
CA ARG A 98 42.51 17.98 -8.43
C ARG A 98 43.48 19.17 -8.40
N ILE A 99 44.78 18.89 -8.42
CA ILE A 99 45.83 19.82 -8.86
C ILE A 99 46.83 19.02 -9.69
#